data_AF-A0A817FZG5-F1
#
_entry.id   AF-A0A817FZG5-F1
#
_cell.length_a   1.000
_cell.length_b   1.000
_cell.length_c   1.000
_cell.angle_alpha   90.00
_cell.angle_beta   90.00
_cell.angle_gamma   90.00
#
_symmetry.space_group_name_H-M   'P 1'
#
loop_
_entity.id
_entity.type
_entity.pdbx_description
1 polymer ?
#
loop_
_entity_poly.entity_id
_entity_poly.type
_entity_poly.pdbx_seq_one_letter_code
_entity_poly.pdbx_strand_id
1 'polypeptide(L)'
;MNGSCNVSNFVVRLRGLPWSTTQSEILNFLQGCKSRRIQFITNDQGRSTGECFVVLETKEDVDLAKSYDKNMLGTRYIEVFESSPEAMSDMMKNSNGNDPSNSQNNSSNNDSWREPVVRLRGLPYHSSKSDVMKFFNGTHKLINKGRMDKESKEI
;
A
#
# COMPACT_ATOMS: atom_id res chain seq x y z
N MET A 1 -26.78 6.02 -22.90
CA MET A 1 -26.06 7.14 -22.26
C MET A 1 -25.21 6.55 -21.14
N ASN A 2 -24.00 6.08 -21.44
CA ASN A 2 -23.12 5.51 -20.41
C ASN A 2 -22.19 6.63 -19.94
N GLY A 3 -22.73 7.48 -19.07
CA GLY A 3 -21.95 8.49 -18.38
C GLY A 3 -20.98 7.80 -17.44
N SER A 4 -19.73 7.64 -17.88
CA SER A 4 -18.61 7.45 -16.96
C SER A 4 -18.44 8.78 -16.23
N CYS A 5 -19.28 9.01 -15.22
CA CYS A 5 -19.15 10.17 -14.36
C CYS A 5 -17.77 10.07 -13.70
N ASN A 6 -16.95 11.07 -13.97
CA ASN A 6 -15.75 11.34 -13.20
C ASN A 6 -16.24 11.76 -11.80
N VAL A 7 -16.64 10.76 -11.00
CA VAL A 7 -17.12 11.03 -9.66
C VAL A 7 -15.87 11.36 -8.88
N SER A 8 -15.70 12.65 -8.56
CA SER A 8 -14.78 13.13 -7.55
C SER A 8 -15.16 12.48 -6.22
N ASN A 9 -14.88 11.18 -6.06
CA ASN A 9 -15.21 10.50 -4.82
C ASN A 9 -14.19 10.97 -3.80
N PHE A 10 -14.71 11.50 -2.70
CA PHE A 10 -13.96 11.82 -1.52
C PHE A 10 -13.48 10.51 -0.89
N VAL A 11 -12.19 10.19 -1.04
CA VAL A 11 -11.63 8.93 -0.55
C VAL A 11 -10.56 9.22 0.48
N VAL A 12 -10.59 8.48 1.59
CA VAL A 12 -9.51 8.44 2.56
C VAL A 12 -8.98 7.03 2.69
N ARG A 13 -7.67 6.91 2.91
CA ARG A 13 -6.96 5.67 3.19
C ARG A 13 -6.56 5.66 4.66
N LEU A 14 -6.96 4.61 5.36
CA LEU A 14 -6.57 4.35 6.74
C LEU A 14 -5.49 3.28 6.75
N ARG A 15 -4.44 3.47 7.55
CA ARG A 15 -3.33 2.53 7.72
C ARG A 15 -3.05 2.29 9.20
N GLY A 16 -2.58 1.07 9.50
CA GLY A 16 -2.20 0.66 10.85
C GLY A 16 -3.33 -0.02 11.62
N LEU A 17 -4.42 -0.38 10.93
CA LEU A 17 -5.56 -1.06 11.53
C LEU A 17 -5.13 -2.39 12.16
N PRO A 18 -5.61 -2.71 13.37
CA PRO A 18 -5.63 -4.09 13.85
C PRO A 18 -6.19 -5.04 12.79
N TRP A 19 -5.63 -6.25 12.69
CA TRP A 19 -6.09 -7.19 11.65
C TRP A 19 -7.52 -7.70 11.88
N SER A 20 -8.00 -7.62 13.12
CA SER A 20 -9.37 -7.95 13.51
C SER A 20 -10.36 -6.80 13.36
N THR A 21 -9.92 -5.63 12.85
CA THR A 21 -10.79 -4.46 12.76
C THR A 21 -11.98 -4.71 11.83
N THR A 22 -13.16 -4.36 12.34
CA THR A 22 -14.45 -4.50 11.68
C THR A 22 -14.90 -3.18 11.05
N GLN A 23 -15.86 -3.25 10.14
CA GLN A 23 -16.45 -2.05 9.53
C GLN A 23 -17.10 -1.13 10.58
N SER A 24 -17.75 -1.70 11.60
CA SER A 24 -18.38 -0.96 12.71
C SER A 24 -17.36 -0.15 13.51
N GLU A 25 -16.17 -0.70 13.77
CA GLU A 25 -15.10 0.02 14.47
C GLU A 25 -14.56 1.19 13.63
N ILE A 26 -14.48 1.05 12.30
CA ILE A 26 -14.09 2.16 11.40
C ILE A 26 -15.14 3.27 11.43
N LEU A 27 -16.44 2.92 11.41
CA LEU A 27 -17.52 3.88 11.52
C LEU A 27 -17.49 4.63 12.85
N ASN A 28 -17.18 3.93 13.94
CA ASN A 28 -17.02 4.54 15.26
C ASN A 28 -15.76 5.41 15.35
N PHE A 29 -14.67 5.00 14.70
CA PHE A 29 -13.43 5.79 14.66
C PHE A 29 -13.59 7.09 13.87
N LEU A 30 -14.27 7.04 12.73
CA LEU A 30 -14.60 8.21 11.90
C LEU A 30 -15.95 8.83 12.29
N GLN A 31 -16.28 8.85 13.58
CA GLN A 31 -17.56 9.37 14.04
C GLN A 31 -17.78 10.82 13.55
N GLY A 32 -18.95 11.06 12.98
CA GLY A 32 -19.32 12.36 12.41
C GLY A 32 -19.00 12.50 10.91
N CYS A 33 -18.20 11.61 10.33
CA CYS A 33 -18.01 11.56 8.88
C CYS A 33 -19.09 10.70 8.23
N LYS A 34 -19.70 11.17 7.14
CA LYS A 34 -20.64 10.34 6.36
C LYS A 34 -19.88 9.45 5.39
N SER A 35 -19.79 8.17 5.73
CA SER A 35 -19.14 7.17 4.88
C SER A 35 -20.15 6.38 4.05
N ARG A 36 -19.94 6.38 2.74
CA ARG A 36 -20.76 5.65 1.76
C ARG A 36 -20.31 4.20 1.61
N ARG A 37 -19.00 3.94 1.70
CA ARG A 37 -18.43 2.62 1.46
C ARG A 37 -17.10 2.46 2.18
N ILE A 38 -16.92 1.33 2.87
CA ILE A 38 -15.65 0.96 3.51
C ILE A 38 -15.14 -0.31 2.82
N GLN A 39 -13.86 -0.33 2.51
CA GLN A 39 -13.24 -1.41 1.75
C GLN A 39 -11.88 -1.77 2.33
N PHE A 40 -11.78 -2.96 2.89
CA PHE A 40 -10.54 -3.48 3.45
C PHE A 40 -9.62 -3.99 2.35
N ILE A 41 -8.33 -3.69 2.48
CA ILE A 41 -7.31 -4.25 1.60
C ILE A 41 -6.90 -5.60 2.18
N THR A 42 -7.01 -6.64 1.35
CA THR A 42 -6.57 -7.98 1.67
C THR A 42 -5.37 -8.36 0.82
N ASN A 43 -4.60 -9.35 1.25
CA ASN A 43 -3.58 -9.98 0.42
C ASN A 43 -4.18 -11.13 -0.40
N ASP A 44 -3.37 -11.77 -1.24
CA ASP A 44 -3.79 -12.91 -2.07
C ASP A 44 -4.29 -14.13 -1.27
N GLN A 45 -4.02 -14.17 0.04
CA GLN A 45 -4.52 -15.20 0.96
C GLN A 45 -5.83 -14.78 1.68
N GLY A 46 -6.43 -13.65 1.28
CA GLY A 46 -7.65 -13.10 1.89
C GLY A 46 -7.45 -12.50 3.28
N ARG A 47 -6.21 -12.33 3.75
CA ARG A 47 -5.91 -11.74 5.06
C ARG A 47 -5.83 -10.21 4.96
N SER A 48 -6.47 -9.53 5.90
CA SER A 48 -6.41 -8.07 6.04
C SER A 48 -4.97 -7.57 6.16
N THR A 49 -4.59 -6.57 5.37
CA THR A 49 -3.24 -5.97 5.40
C THR A 49 -3.07 -4.94 6.51
N GLY A 50 -4.15 -4.59 7.22
CA GLY A 50 -4.19 -3.49 8.18
C GLY A 50 -4.41 -2.12 7.50
N GLU A 51 -4.95 -2.13 6.28
CA GLU A 51 -5.27 -0.93 5.50
C GLU A 51 -6.70 -1.02 4.98
N CYS A 52 -7.38 0.12 4.92
CA CYS A 52 -8.69 0.21 4.27
C CYS A 52 -8.85 1.55 3.54
N PHE A 53 -9.76 1.57 2.57
CA PHE A 53 -10.26 2.78 1.94
C PHE A 53 -11.69 3.07 2.40
N VAL A 54 -11.98 4.34 2.65
CA VAL A 54 -13.31 4.82 2.99
C VAL A 54 -13.72 5.87 1.97
N VAL A 55 -14.86 5.64 1.32
CA VAL A 55 -15.51 6.60 0.44
C VAL A 55 -16.47 7.41 1.27
N LEU A 56 -16.31 8.73 1.23
CA LEU A 56 -17.07 9.73 1.98
C LEU A 56 -18.04 10.49 1.06
N GLU A 57 -18.99 11.23 1.65
CA GLU A 57 -19.99 11.98 0.89
C GLU A 57 -19.48 13.37 0.46
N THR A 58 -18.74 14.07 1.31
CA THR A 58 -18.32 15.46 1.04
C THR A 58 -16.83 15.72 1.32
N LYS A 59 -16.34 16.90 0.92
CA LYS A 59 -14.96 17.34 1.21
C LYS A 59 -14.78 17.63 2.70
N GLU A 60 -15.82 18.17 3.36
CA GLU A 60 -15.82 18.42 4.80
C GLU A 60 -15.66 17.10 5.58
N ASP A 61 -16.28 16.01 5.13
CA ASP A 61 -16.07 14.69 5.71
C ASP A 61 -14.60 14.23 5.58
N VAL A 62 -13.93 14.54 4.46
CA VAL A 62 -12.50 14.20 4.27
C VAL A 62 -11.64 14.96 5.26
N ASP A 63 -11.88 16.25 5.41
CA ASP A 63 -11.08 17.09 6.29
C ASP A 63 -11.33 16.72 7.76
N LEU A 64 -12.57 16.37 8.11
CA LEU A 64 -12.90 15.79 9.41
C LEU A 64 -12.20 14.44 9.60
N ALA A 65 -12.25 13.54 8.63
CA ALA A 65 -11.57 12.24 8.70
C ALA A 65 -10.05 12.42 8.89
N LYS A 66 -9.42 13.38 8.20
CA LYS A 66 -8.00 13.71 8.37
C LYS A 66 -7.66 14.23 9.76
N SER A 67 -8.61 14.86 10.45
CA SER A 67 -8.38 15.29 11.84
C SER A 67 -8.22 14.13 12.82
N TYR A 68 -8.63 12.91 12.43
CA TYR A 68 -8.40 11.68 13.19
C TYR A 68 -7.01 11.05 12.95
N ASP A 69 -6.12 11.68 12.17
CA ASP A 69 -4.76 11.18 11.97
C ASP A 69 -4.02 11.02 13.31
N LYS A 70 -3.36 9.87 13.48
CA LYS A 70 -2.64 9.43 14.69
C LYS A 70 -3.49 9.12 15.92
N ASN A 71 -4.82 9.16 15.81
CA ASN A 71 -5.68 8.69 16.89
C ASN A 71 -5.59 7.17 17.07
N MET A 72 -5.94 6.69 18.27
CA MET A 72 -5.86 5.27 18.61
C MET A 72 -7.15 4.52 18.24
N LEU A 73 -6.97 3.34 17.64
CA LEU A 73 -8.01 2.32 17.50
C LEU A 73 -7.50 1.06 18.22
N GLY A 74 -8.06 0.79 19.39
CA GLY A 74 -7.56 -0.24 20.30
C GLY A 74 -6.12 0.07 20.73
N THR A 75 -5.17 -0.78 20.34
CA THR A 75 -3.74 -0.64 20.69
C THR A 75 -2.87 -0.05 19.59
N ARG A 76 -3.46 0.34 18.45
CA ARG A 76 -2.75 0.87 17.29
C ARG A 76 -3.09 2.33 17.07
N TYR A 77 -2.10 3.16 16.76
CA TYR A 77 -2.37 4.46 16.16
C TYR A 77 -2.72 4.25 14.68
N ILE A 78 -3.70 4.99 14.20
CA ILE A 78 -4.17 4.93 12.82
C ILE A 78 -3.69 6.15 12.07
N GLU A 79 -3.15 5.94 10.88
CA GLU A 79 -2.79 7.01 9.97
C GLU A 79 -3.92 7.24 8.97
N VAL A 80 -4.29 8.48 8.73
CA VAL A 80 -5.37 8.86 7.81
C VAL A 80 -4.82 9.74 6.70
N PHE A 81 -4.92 9.26 5.46
CA PHE A 81 -4.46 9.95 4.27
C PHE A 81 -5.63 10.27 3.35
N GLU A 82 -5.61 11.45 2.76
CA GLU A 82 -6.46 11.74 1.61
C GLU A 82 -5.99 10.91 0.40
N SER A 83 -6.92 10.35 -0.36
CA SER A 83 -6.61 9.49 -1.50
C SER A 83 -7.59 9.73 -2.64
N SER A 84 -7.28 9.12 -3.79
CA SER A 84 -8.11 9.23 -4.98
C SER A 84 -8.85 7.91 -5.28
N PRO A 85 -9.98 7.97 -6.01
CA PRO A 85 -10.71 6.78 -6.43
C PRO A 85 -9.85 5.85 -7.31
N GLU A 86 -8.95 6.43 -8.12
CA GLU A 86 -8.01 5.69 -8.97
C GLU A 86 -7.02 4.91 -8.11
N ALA A 87 -6.43 5.54 -7.09
CA ALA A 87 -5.51 4.87 -6.17
C ALA A 87 -6.18 3.70 -5.42
N MET A 88 -7.44 3.88 -5.00
CA MET A 88 -8.26 2.82 -4.41
C MET A 88 -8.47 1.66 -5.40
N SER A 89 -8.86 1.97 -6.64
CA SER A 89 -9.10 0.99 -7.70
C SER A 89 -7.84 0.19 -8.05
N ASP A 90 -6.71 0.87 -8.18
CA ASP A 90 -5.44 0.26 -8.56
C ASP A 90 -4.91 -0.65 -7.45
N MET A 91 -5.02 -0.24 -6.18
CA MET A 91 -4.66 -1.12 -5.06
C MET A 91 -5.56 -2.36 -4.97
N MET A 92 -6.85 -2.23 -5.26
CA MET A 92 -7.79 -3.36 -5.27
C MET A 92 -7.55 -4.36 -6.41
N LYS A 93 -7.11 -3.87 -7.58
CA LYS A 93 -6.74 -4.76 -8.69
C LYS A 93 -5.49 -5.56 -8.35
N ASN A 94 -4.52 -4.93 -7.69
CA ASN A 94 -3.26 -5.57 -7.31
C ASN A 94 -3.39 -6.55 -6.14
N SER A 95 -4.40 -6.44 -5.28
CA SER A 95 -4.66 -7.43 -4.21
C SER A 95 -5.24 -8.76 -4.71
N ASN A 96 -5.65 -8.83 -5.98
CA ASN A 96 -6.31 -9.98 -6.57
C ASN A 96 -5.36 -10.91 -7.36
N GLY A 97 -4.05 -10.87 -7.10
CA GLY A 97 -3.10 -11.79 -7.71
C GLY A 97 -2.94 -11.70 -9.23
N ASN A 98 -3.40 -10.62 -9.87
CA ASN A 98 -2.97 -10.34 -11.25
C ASN A 98 -1.55 -9.76 -11.20
N ASP A 99 -0.59 -10.67 -11.28
CA ASP A 99 0.75 -10.38 -11.77
C ASP A 99 0.63 -9.47 -13.02
N PRO A 100 1.21 -8.25 -13.02
CA PRO A 100 1.21 -7.38 -14.19
C PRO A 100 2.01 -7.94 -15.38
N SER A 101 2.47 -9.20 -15.31
CA SER A 101 3.10 -9.90 -16.43
C SER A 101 2.18 -10.14 -17.64
N ASN A 102 0.87 -9.88 -17.58
CA ASN A 102 -0.02 -10.01 -18.73
C ASN A 102 -0.80 -8.72 -19.11
N SER A 103 -0.08 -7.62 -19.33
CA SER A 103 -0.54 -6.57 -20.25
C SER A 103 0.24 -6.71 -21.56
N GLN A 104 -0.20 -7.67 -22.38
CA GLN A 104 0.22 -7.82 -23.76
C GLN A 104 -0.21 -6.58 -24.56
N ASN A 105 0.76 -5.72 -24.91
CA ASN A 105 0.86 -4.94 -26.17
C ASN A 105 1.60 -3.59 -25.97
N ASN A 106 2.92 -3.60 -26.01
CA ASN A 106 3.64 -3.15 -27.21
C ASN A 106 5.13 -3.46 -27.07
N SER A 107 5.60 -4.27 -28.00
CA SER A 107 6.97 -4.76 -28.10
C SER A 107 7.93 -3.62 -28.40
N SER A 108 8.96 -3.44 -27.56
CA SER A 108 10.30 -2.99 -27.97
C SER A 108 11.27 -3.01 -26.77
N ASN A 109 12.06 -4.08 -26.71
CA ASN A 109 13.45 -4.10 -26.24
C ASN A 109 13.75 -3.66 -24.79
N ASN A 110 13.71 -4.60 -23.82
CA ASN A 110 14.72 -4.70 -22.74
C ASN A 110 14.49 -5.90 -21.77
N ASP A 111 14.47 -7.14 -22.28
CA ASP A 111 14.37 -8.36 -21.46
C ASP A 111 15.70 -8.76 -20.77
N SER A 112 16.51 -7.80 -20.30
CA SER A 112 17.79 -8.13 -19.68
C SER A 112 17.79 -8.23 -18.14
N TRP A 113 16.79 -7.70 -17.40
CA TRP A 113 16.87 -7.69 -15.92
C TRP A 113 15.50 -7.62 -15.22
N ARG A 114 14.70 -8.69 -15.25
CA ARG A 114 13.69 -8.91 -14.19
C ARG A 114 14.36 -9.66 -13.03
N GLU A 115 15.12 -8.95 -12.20
CA GLU A 115 15.77 -9.55 -11.03
C GLU A 115 14.70 -10.08 -10.04
N PRO A 116 14.82 -11.32 -9.52
CA PRO A 116 13.85 -11.87 -8.58
C PRO A 116 13.91 -11.08 -7.26
N VAL A 117 12.77 -10.53 -6.82
CA VAL A 117 12.65 -9.74 -5.59
C VAL A 117 11.87 -10.49 -4.52
N VAL A 118 12.33 -10.41 -3.27
CA VAL A 118 11.65 -10.99 -2.11
C VAL A 118 11.38 -9.90 -1.09
N ARG A 119 10.11 -9.75 -0.67
CA ARG A 119 9.73 -8.78 0.37
C ARG A 119 9.69 -9.43 1.74
N LEU A 120 10.57 -9.00 2.64
CA LEU A 120 10.58 -9.42 4.04
C LEU A 120 9.59 -8.57 4.85
N ARG A 121 8.90 -9.21 5.80
CA ARG A 121 8.07 -8.55 6.82
C ARG A 121 8.45 -9.10 8.20
N GLY A 122 8.27 -8.30 9.25
CA GLY A 122 8.52 -8.73 10.63
C GLY A 122 9.98 -8.70 11.06
N LEU A 123 10.82 -7.92 10.38
CA LEU A 123 12.19 -7.69 10.84
C LEU A 123 12.16 -6.93 12.18
N PRO A 124 12.92 -7.37 13.20
CA PRO A 124 13.15 -6.59 14.41
C PRO A 124 13.59 -5.15 14.11
N TYR A 125 13.19 -4.20 14.95
CA TYR A 125 13.52 -2.77 14.75
C TYR A 125 15.03 -2.49 14.62
N HIS A 126 15.87 -3.29 15.27
CA HIS A 126 17.33 -3.19 15.23
C HIS A 126 17.95 -4.06 14.12
N SER A 127 17.17 -4.59 13.18
CA SER A 127 17.69 -5.42 12.09
C SER A 127 18.47 -4.56 11.10
N SER A 128 19.76 -4.82 10.99
CA SER A 128 20.63 -4.19 10.01
C SER A 128 20.61 -4.94 8.68
N LYS A 129 21.14 -4.30 7.62
CA LYS A 129 21.43 -4.98 6.34
C LYS A 129 22.26 -6.24 6.55
N SER A 130 23.18 -6.22 7.52
CA SER A 130 24.03 -7.39 7.82
C SER A 130 23.23 -8.56 8.40
N ASP A 131 22.19 -8.30 9.19
CA ASP A 131 21.34 -9.35 9.77
C ASP A 131 20.47 -10.00 8.70
N VAL A 132 19.94 -9.19 7.78
CA VAL A 132 19.22 -9.68 6.59
C VAL A 132 20.15 -10.50 5.69
N MET A 133 21.37 -10.02 5.44
CA MET A 133 22.37 -10.74 4.63
C MET A 133 22.76 -12.07 5.28
N LYS A 134 23.01 -12.09 6.59
CA LYS A 134 23.31 -13.32 7.36
C LYS A 134 22.18 -14.35 7.26
N PHE A 135 20.92 -13.91 7.33
CA PHE A 135 19.75 -14.78 7.18
C PHE A 135 19.73 -15.51 5.83
N PHE A 136 20.12 -14.84 4.74
CA PHE A 136 20.16 -15.44 3.40
C PHE A 136 21.50 -16.11 3.03
N ASN A 137 22.55 -15.92 3.84
CA ASN A 137 23.91 -16.35 3.52
C ASN A 137 24.06 -17.87 3.33
N GLY A 138 23.11 -18.67 3.84
CA GLY A 138 23.07 -20.13 3.69
C GLY A 138 22.15 -20.66 2.59
N THR A 139 21.33 -19.82 1.95
CA THR A 139 20.29 -20.28 1.00
C THR A 139 20.51 -19.78 -0.42
N HIS A 140 20.99 -18.55 -0.66
CA HIS A 140 21.42 -18.07 -1.98
C HIS A 140 22.34 -16.83 -1.87
N LYS A 141 23.29 -16.69 -2.80
CA LYS A 141 24.22 -15.54 -2.88
C LYS A 141 23.45 -14.25 -3.24
N LEU A 142 23.20 -13.38 -2.26
CA LEU A 142 22.70 -12.03 -2.53
C LEU A 142 23.84 -11.19 -3.14
N ILE A 143 23.73 -10.84 -4.42
CA ILE A 143 24.70 -9.96 -5.09
C ILE A 143 24.36 -8.52 -4.71
N ASN A 144 25.20 -7.90 -3.88
CA ASN A 144 25.09 -6.48 -3.57
C ASN A 144 25.66 -5.66 -4.74
N LYS A 145 24.84 -5.29 -5.73
CA LYS A 145 25.23 -4.29 -6.73
C LYS A 145 25.29 -2.91 -6.08
N GLY A 146 26.44 -2.60 -5.48
CA GLY A 146 26.81 -1.24 -5.15
C GLY A 146 26.87 -0.42 -6.43
N ARG A 147 26.18 0.72 -6.45
CA ARG A 147 26.23 1.70 -7.52
C ARG A 147 27.66 2.27 -7.57
N MET A 148 28.49 1.81 -8.50
CA MET A 148 29.80 2.40 -8.80
C MET A 148 29.59 3.76 -9.46
N ASP A 149 29.83 4.81 -8.70
CA ASP A 149 30.15 6.15 -9.13
C ASP A 149 31.37 6.12 -10.07
N LYS A 150 31.20 6.71 -11.25
CA LYS A 150 32.24 6.80 -12.27
C LYS A 150 33.23 7.89 -11.84
N GLU A 151 34.43 7.49 -11.46
CA GLU A 151 35.57 8.38 -11.31
C GLU A 151 35.99 8.87 -12.71
N SER A 152 35.87 10.17 -12.93
CA SER A 152 36.29 10.88 -14.15
C SER A 152 37.80 10.77 -14.31
N LYS A 153 38.26 10.29 -15.47
CA LYS A 153 39.66 10.44 -15.89
C LYS A 153 39.87 11.86 -16.42
N GLU A 154 40.68 12.63 -15.72
CA GLU A 154 41.32 13.85 -16.23
C GLU A 154 42.46 13.43 -17.17
N ILE A 155 42.58 14.10 -18.32
CA ILE A 155 43.75 14.06 -19.23
C ILE A 155 44.55 15.32 -18.95
#